data_AF-A0A285KQ34-F1
#
_entry.id   AF-A0A285KQ34-F1
#
_cell.length_a   1.000
_cell.length_b   1.000
_cell.length_c   1.000
_cell.angle_alpha   90.00
_cell.angle_beta   90.00
_cell.angle_gamma   90.00
#
_symmetry.space_group_name_H-M   'P 1'
#
loop_
_entity.id
_entity.type
_entity.pdbx_description
1 polymer ?
#
loop_
_entity_poly.entity_id
_entity_poly.type
_entity_poly.pdbx_seq_one_letter_code
_entity_poly.pdbx_strand_id
1 'polypeptide(L)' 'MIIIVTLITIFNTMTSLDNTVVTDSTSHKPHPQPDDRRISSKSLLGAEGRIIIEHDGQHYLLRQTHAGKLILTK' A
#
# COMPACT_ATOMS: atom_id res chain seq x y z
N MET A 1 15.68 50.85 18.70
CA MET A 1 14.87 49.78 19.32
C MET A 1 13.59 49.44 18.55
N ILE A 2 12.95 50.39 17.86
CA ILE A 2 11.64 50.18 17.20
C ILE A 2 11.75 49.34 15.90
N ILE A 3 12.86 49.45 15.14
CA ILE A 3 13.03 48.76 13.84
C ILE A 3 13.39 47.27 13.99
N ILE A 4 14.19 46.88 15.00
CA ILE A 4 14.58 45.48 15.23
C ILE A 4 13.43 44.64 15.79
N VAL A 5 12.64 45.19 16.71
CA VAL A 5 11.49 44.48 17.31
C VAL A 5 10.38 44.25 16.27
N THR A 6 10.16 45.22 15.37
CA THR A 6 9.18 45.09 14.29
C THR A 6 9.61 44.06 13.23
N LEU A 7 10.91 43.98 12.89
CA LEU A 7 11.41 42.98 11.95
C LEU A 7 11.30 41.53 12.49
N ILE A 8 11.53 41.33 13.80
CA ILE A 8 11.37 40.03 14.47
C ILE A 8 9.89 39.61 14.50
N THR A 9 8.96 40.55 14.76
CA THR A 9 7.52 40.22 14.75
C THR A 9 6.99 39.85 13.38
N ILE A 10 7.54 40.42 12.29
CA ILE A 10 7.11 40.10 10.91
C ILE A 10 7.66 38.74 10.46
N PHE A 11 8.86 38.35 10.89
CA PHE A 11 9.41 37.03 10.54
C PHE A 11 8.63 35.88 11.21
N ASN A 12 8.06 36.12 12.40
CA ASN A 12 7.29 35.11 13.13
C ASN A 12 5.86 34.90 12.61
N THR A 13 5.33 35.78 11.74
CA THR A 13 3.97 35.64 11.17
C THR A 13 3.96 34.87 9.84
N MET A 14 5.11 34.65 9.21
CA MET A 14 5.25 33.98 7.91
C MET A 14 5.70 32.51 8.03
N THR A 15 5.36 31.83 9.14
CA THR A 15 5.66 30.39 9.32
C THR A 15 4.47 29.54 9.75
N SER A 16 3.25 30.05 9.60
CA SER A 16 2.05 29.20 9.58
C SER A 16 1.43 29.27 8.19
N LEU A 17 2.08 28.62 7.23
CA LEU A 17 1.34 28.18 6.06
C LEU A 17 0.50 27.00 6.54
N ASP A 18 -0.80 27.21 6.66
CA ASP A 18 -1.76 26.15 6.86
C ASP A 18 -1.61 25.16 5.70
N ASN A 19 -0.92 24.05 5.96
CA ASN A 19 -1.06 22.85 5.16
C ASN A 19 -2.48 22.36 5.37
N THR A 20 -3.41 22.95 4.63
CA THR A 20 -4.65 22.28 4.26
C THR A 20 -4.20 21.01 3.54
N VAL A 21 -4.15 19.92 4.32
CA VAL A 21 -4.08 18.56 3.79
C VAL A 21 -5.31 18.44 2.91
N VAL A 22 -5.12 18.75 1.63
CA VAL A 22 -6.00 18.27 0.58
C VAL A 22 -6.14 16.78 0.81
N THR A 23 -7.37 16.42 1.12
CA THR A 23 -7.84 15.08 1.40
C THR A 23 -7.25 14.09 0.41
N ASP A 24 -6.46 13.18 0.97
CA ASP A 24 -6.45 11.76 0.64
C ASP A 24 -6.17 11.39 -0.83
N SER A 25 -4.95 11.68 -1.29
CA SER A 25 -4.32 10.80 -2.27
C SER A 25 -3.71 9.59 -1.54
N THR A 26 -4.51 8.80 -0.81
CA THR A 26 -4.06 7.48 -0.38
C THR A 26 -3.80 6.66 -1.64
N SER A 27 -2.57 6.18 -1.74
CA SER A 27 -2.18 5.10 -2.63
C SER A 27 -3.26 4.00 -2.58
N HIS A 28 -4.08 3.92 -3.63
CA HIS A 28 -5.14 2.93 -3.78
C HIS A 28 -4.51 1.57 -4.06
N LYS A 29 -3.86 0.98 -3.06
CA LYS A 29 -3.65 -0.46 -3.06
C LYS A 29 -5.05 -1.07 -2.96
N PRO A 30 -5.41 -2.01 -3.83
CA PRO A 30 -6.69 -2.72 -3.72
C PRO A 30 -6.78 -3.31 -2.32
N HIS A 31 -7.65 -2.73 -1.50
CA HIS A 31 -7.98 -3.29 -0.19
C HIS A 31 -9.06 -4.35 -0.40
N PRO A 32 -8.95 -5.51 0.26
CA PRO A 32 -9.96 -6.55 0.13
C PRO A 32 -11.34 -6.01 0.53
N GLN A 33 -12.31 -6.08 -0.37
CA GLN A 33 -13.69 -5.73 -0.07
C GLN A 33 -14.43 -6.93 0.54
N PRO A 34 -15.51 -6.70 1.31
CA PRO A 34 -16.32 -7.78 1.88
C PRO A 34 -16.86 -8.76 0.82
N ASP A 35 -17.23 -8.24 -0.35
CA ASP A 35 -17.78 -9.00 -1.47
C ASP A 35 -16.72 -9.68 -2.36
N ASP A 36 -15.43 -9.49 -2.06
CA ASP A 36 -14.38 -10.15 -2.84
C ASP A 36 -14.50 -11.67 -2.74
N ARG A 37 -14.28 -12.35 -3.87
CA ARG A 37 -14.25 -13.81 -3.91
C ARG A 37 -13.12 -14.33 -3.02
N ARG A 38 -13.50 -15.04 -1.95
CA ARG A 38 -12.56 -15.69 -1.01
C ARG A 38 -12.38 -17.16 -1.36
N ILE A 39 -11.13 -17.63 -1.28
CA ILE A 39 -10.78 -19.05 -1.42
C ILE A 39 -9.73 -19.42 -0.37
N SER A 40 -9.85 -20.62 0.21
CA SER A 40 -8.83 -21.11 1.13
C SER A 40 -7.56 -21.49 0.35
N SER A 41 -6.39 -21.21 0.92
CA SER A 41 -5.12 -21.61 0.31
C SER A 41 -5.01 -23.12 0.13
N LYS A 42 -5.56 -23.91 1.07
CA LYS A 42 -5.59 -25.37 0.98
C LYS A 42 -6.40 -25.87 -0.22
N SER A 43 -7.57 -25.26 -0.48
CA SER A 43 -8.40 -25.60 -1.63
C SER A 43 -7.76 -25.14 -2.94
N LEU A 44 -7.10 -23.98 -2.94
CA LEU A 44 -6.44 -23.43 -4.13
C LEU A 44 -5.20 -24.25 -4.52
N LEU A 45 -4.39 -24.68 -3.54
CA LEU A 45 -3.10 -25.32 -3.78
C LEU A 45 -3.13 -26.84 -3.85
N GLY A 46 -4.20 -27.46 -3.33
CA GLY A 46 -4.31 -28.91 -3.24
C GLY A 46 -3.25 -29.56 -2.34
N ALA A 47 -3.08 -30.87 -2.50
CA ALA A 47 -2.12 -31.65 -1.71
C ALA A 47 -0.65 -31.30 -2.01
N GLU A 48 -0.38 -30.85 -3.24
CA GLU A 48 0.95 -30.50 -3.73
C GLU A 48 1.49 -29.17 -3.17
N GLY A 49 0.63 -28.36 -2.53
CA GLY A 49 1.00 -27.06 -1.97
C GLY A 49 1.42 -26.02 -3.01
N ARG A 50 1.14 -26.27 -4.30
CA ARG A 50 1.50 -25.41 -5.43
C ARG A 50 0.55 -25.60 -6.62
N ILE A 51 0.35 -24.55 -7.41
CA ILE A 51 -0.37 -24.57 -8.70
C ILE A 51 0.32 -23.70 -9.74
N ILE A 52 0.08 -24.01 -11.01
CA ILE A 52 0.41 -23.13 -12.12
C ILE A 52 -0.83 -22.30 -12.46
N ILE A 53 -0.64 -21.00 -12.65
CA ILE A 53 -1.63 -20.03 -13.10
C ILE A 53 -1.21 -19.57 -14.47
N GLU A 54 -2.05 -19.78 -15.47
CA GLU A 54 -1.88 -19.17 -16.78
C GLU A 54 -2.48 -17.75 -16.76
N HIS A 55 -1.70 -16.76 -17.19
CA HIS A 55 -2.14 -15.38 -17.29
C HIS A 55 -1.40 -14.72 -18.45
N ASP A 56 -2.15 -14.16 -19.40
CA ASP A 56 -1.62 -13.54 -20.63
C ASP A 56 -0.63 -14.45 -21.41
N GLY A 57 -0.94 -15.75 -21.48
CA GLY A 57 -0.11 -16.76 -22.13
C GLY A 57 1.22 -17.03 -21.41
N GLN A 58 1.40 -16.52 -20.19
CA GLN A 58 2.53 -16.80 -19.32
C GLN A 58 2.10 -17.73 -18.19
N HIS A 59 3.05 -18.51 -17.68
CA HIS A 59 2.82 -19.44 -16.58
C HIS A 59 3.44 -18.87 -15.32
N TYR A 60 2.67 -18.85 -14.24
CA TYR A 60 3.12 -18.41 -12.93
C TYR A 60 2.93 -19.53 -11.92
N LEU A 61 3.92 -19.75 -11.07
CA LEU A 61 3.86 -20.71 -9.97
C LEU A 61 3.40 -20.01 -8.70
N LEU A 62 2.22 -20.36 -8.20
CA LEU A 62 1.78 -20.01 -6.84
C LEU A 62 2.09 -21.19 -5.91
N ARG A 63 2.83 -20.94 -4.83
CA ARG A 63 3.16 -21.98 -3.84
C ARG A 63 3.22 -21.43 -2.42
N GLN A 64 3.14 -22.34 -1.45
CA GLN A 64 3.50 -22.05 -0.07
C GLN A 64 5.03 -22.08 0.12
N THR A 65 5.55 -21.18 0.97
CA THR A 65 6.94 -21.16 1.42
C THR A 65 7.10 -21.96 2.70
N HIS A 66 8.34 -22.30 3.06
CA HIS A 66 8.66 -22.94 4.35
C HIS A 66 8.20 -22.12 5.57
N ALA A 67 8.15 -20.79 5.43
CA ALA A 67 7.64 -19.88 6.45
C ALA A 67 6.10 -19.76 6.46
N GLY A 68 5.40 -20.59 5.69
CA GLY A 68 3.94 -20.66 5.63
C GLY A 68 3.26 -19.60 4.76
N LYS A 69 4.02 -18.65 4.17
CA LYS A 69 3.47 -17.61 3.28
C LYS A 69 3.23 -18.12 1.87
N LEU A 70 2.35 -17.46 1.13
CA LEU A 70 2.18 -17.68 -0.31
C LEU A 70 3.11 -16.77 -1.12
N ILE A 71 3.67 -17.30 -2.19
CA ILE A 71 4.51 -16.56 -3.14
C ILE A 71 4.15 -16.95 -4.56
N LEU A 72 4.08 -15.94 -5.43
CA LEU A 72 3.90 -16.08 -6.86
C LEU A 72 5.25 -15.83 -7.55
N THR A 73 5.69 -16.74 -8.40
CA THR A 73 6.90 -16.59 -9.21
C THR A 73 6.56 -16.84 -10.68
N LYS A 74 7.32 -16.22 -11.58
CA LYS A 74 7.28 -16.54 -13.02
C LYS A 74 8.15 -17.77 -13.30
#